data_AF-A0A1X7SI15-F1
#
_entry.id   AF-A0A1X7SI15-F1
#
_cell.length_a   1.000
_cell.length_b   1.000
_cell.length_c   1.000
_cell.angle_alpha   90.00
_cell.angle_beta   90.00
_cell.angle_gamma   90.00
#
_symmetry.space_group_name_H-M   'P 1'
#
loop_
_entity.id
_entity.type
_entity.pdbx_description
1 polymer ?
#
loop_
_entity_poly.entity_id
_entity_poly.type
_entity_poly.pdbx_seq_one_letter_code
_entity_poly.pdbx_strand_id
1 'polypeptide(L)'
;MVLVIWLLSASEVISQCPPSSGIYLRHNGTCYPNGSYFPDNSIRPTPLQCALLGATLNGGGQWIGPNGTVPCDSGNNVNVQCTTGLGANLSVFINPPSYLGADGDGWYKCCLPTDCSDPNTNIIFANIFSKRRL
;
A
#
# COMPACT_ATOMS: atom_id res chain seq x y z
N MET A 1 13.70 -15.94 50.58
CA MET A 1 12.50 -15.66 49.76
C MET A 1 12.95 -14.79 48.60
N VAL A 2 13.12 -15.37 47.42
CA VAL A 2 13.59 -14.63 46.22
C VAL A 2 12.35 -14.36 45.38
N LEU A 3 11.93 -13.09 45.29
CA LEU A 3 10.86 -12.68 44.39
C LEU A 3 11.42 -12.69 42.95
N VAL A 4 11.04 -13.71 42.18
CA VAL A 4 11.29 -13.74 40.74
C VAL A 4 10.21 -12.90 40.07
N ILE A 5 10.53 -11.64 39.76
CA ILE A 5 9.66 -10.78 38.98
C ILE A 5 9.81 -11.21 37.52
N TRP A 6 8.86 -12.02 37.05
CA TRP A 6 8.73 -12.34 35.63
C TRP A 6 8.26 -11.09 34.90
N LEU A 7 9.20 -10.35 34.32
CA LEU A 7 8.89 -9.36 33.30
C LEU A 7 8.42 -10.13 32.07
N LEU A 8 7.10 -10.21 31.88
CA LEU A 8 6.50 -10.54 30.60
C LEU A 8 6.96 -9.45 29.62
N SER A 9 8.11 -9.66 28.99
CA SER A 9 8.45 -8.99 27.76
C SER A 9 7.38 -9.42 26.76
N ALA A 10 6.36 -8.59 26.60
CA ALA A 10 5.51 -8.67 25.44
C ALA A 10 6.45 -8.57 24.25
N SER A 11 6.69 -9.71 23.60
CA SER A 11 7.14 -9.70 22.22
C SER A 11 5.96 -9.14 21.45
N GLU A 12 5.79 -7.82 21.50
CA GLU A 12 5.06 -7.09 20.49
C GLU A 12 5.80 -7.49 19.21
N VAL A 13 5.25 -8.46 18.48
CA VAL A 13 5.53 -8.61 17.05
C VAL A 13 4.90 -7.36 16.45
N ILE A 14 5.53 -6.20 16.67
CA ILE A 14 5.33 -5.06 15.84
C ILE A 14 5.86 -5.57 14.52
N SER A 15 4.96 -5.85 13.59
CA SER A 15 5.24 -6.00 12.17
C SER A 15 5.83 -4.66 11.68
N GLN A 16 6.99 -4.28 12.22
CA GLN A 16 7.52 -2.95 12.16
C GLN A 16 8.14 -2.88 10.77
N CYS A 17 7.33 -2.39 9.84
CA CYS A 17 7.78 -1.96 8.53
C CYS A 17 9.05 -1.14 8.71
N PRO A 18 10.02 -1.27 7.78
CA PRO A 18 11.42 -0.95 8.01
C PRO A 18 11.59 0.31 8.88
N PRO A 19 12.34 0.23 10.00
CA PRO A 19 12.48 1.34 10.95
C PRO A 19 13.23 2.55 10.36
N SER A 20 13.79 2.40 9.15
CA SER A 20 14.54 3.43 8.44
C SER A 20 13.65 4.16 7.43
N SER A 21 13.12 5.32 7.83
CA SER A 21 12.91 6.50 6.97
C SER A 21 12.66 6.23 5.47
N GLY A 22 11.62 5.48 5.14
CA GLY A 22 11.41 5.02 3.77
C GLY A 22 9.95 4.75 3.46
N ILE A 23 9.59 4.97 2.20
CA ILE A 23 8.31 4.55 1.65
C ILE A 23 8.26 3.01 1.61
N TYR A 24 7.13 2.42 1.98
CA TYR A 24 6.97 0.98 2.02
C TYR A 24 5.58 0.56 1.56
N LEU A 25 5.49 -0.69 1.10
CA LEU A 25 4.22 -1.36 0.87
C LEU A 25 3.84 -2.16 2.10
N ARG A 26 2.57 -2.16 2.48
CA ARG A 26 2.04 -3.01 3.55
C ARG A 26 0.74 -3.64 3.12
N HIS A 27 0.62 -4.94 3.33
CA HIS A 27 -0.59 -5.68 3.01
C HIS A 27 -0.82 -6.72 4.10
N ASN A 28 -2.04 -6.72 4.66
CA ASN A 28 -2.46 -7.62 5.73
C ASN A 28 -1.46 -7.68 6.91
N GLY A 29 -0.98 -6.51 7.35
CA GLY A 29 0.00 -6.38 8.43
C GLY A 29 1.46 -6.56 8.00
N THR A 30 1.73 -7.30 6.94
CA THR A 30 3.08 -7.61 6.43
C THR A 30 3.60 -6.50 5.52
N CYS A 31 4.90 -6.19 5.64
CA CYS A 31 5.56 -5.16 4.84
C CYS A 31 6.32 -5.80 3.69
N TYR A 32 6.32 -5.14 2.54
CA TYR A 32 6.84 -5.67 1.29
C TYR A 32 7.87 -4.71 0.68
N PRO A 33 8.96 -5.23 0.08
CA PRO A 33 9.94 -4.39 -0.60
C PRO A 33 9.38 -3.80 -1.90
N ASN A 34 10.08 -2.81 -2.43
CA ASN A 34 9.81 -2.25 -3.75
C ASN A 34 9.81 -3.35 -4.84
N GLY A 35 8.84 -3.30 -5.74
CA GLY A 35 8.72 -4.25 -6.85
C GLY A 35 7.93 -5.52 -6.50
N SER A 36 7.24 -5.57 -5.35
CA SER A 36 6.51 -6.77 -4.92
C SER A 36 5.24 -7.04 -5.75
N TYR A 37 4.84 -8.31 -5.81
CA TYR A 37 3.74 -8.80 -6.64
C TYR A 37 2.50 -9.16 -5.80
N PHE A 38 1.34 -8.71 -6.25
CA PHE A 38 0.05 -8.91 -5.58
C PHE A 38 -0.98 -9.39 -6.60
N PRO A 39 -1.53 -10.61 -6.46
CA PRO A 39 -2.65 -11.01 -7.29
C PRO A 39 -3.89 -10.19 -6.94
N ASP A 40 -4.75 -9.88 -7.92
CA ASP A 40 -5.98 -9.11 -7.76
C ASP A 40 -6.87 -9.62 -6.60
N ASN A 41 -6.87 -10.94 -6.38
CA ASN A 41 -7.65 -11.58 -5.35
C ASN A 41 -7.10 -11.38 -3.93
N SER A 42 -5.81 -11.06 -3.75
CA SER A 42 -5.28 -10.72 -2.42
C SER A 42 -5.68 -9.31 -2.01
N ILE A 43 -5.81 -8.39 -2.97
CA ILE A 43 -6.18 -6.99 -2.70
C ILE A 43 -7.69 -6.71 -2.75
N ARG A 44 -8.49 -7.78 -2.80
CA ARG A 44 -9.95 -7.73 -2.92
C ARG A 44 -10.62 -8.45 -1.73
N PRO A 45 -11.19 -7.75 -0.74
CA PRO A 45 -11.18 -6.29 -0.54
C PRO A 45 -9.99 -5.78 0.27
N THR A 46 -9.06 -6.65 0.70
CA THR A 46 -8.00 -6.28 1.65
C THR A 46 -7.01 -5.29 1.02
N PRO A 47 -6.87 -4.05 1.51
CA PRO A 47 -6.07 -3.07 0.80
C PRO A 47 -4.57 -3.35 0.77
N LEU A 48 -3.92 -2.94 -0.31
CA LEU A 48 -2.48 -2.75 -0.40
C LEU A 48 -2.16 -1.30 -0.06
N GLN A 49 -1.51 -1.09 1.08
CA GLN A 49 -1.12 0.22 1.57
C GLN A 49 0.24 0.61 1.03
N CYS A 50 0.40 1.88 0.70
CA CYS A 50 1.66 2.54 0.49
C CYS A 50 1.76 3.65 1.52
N ALA A 51 2.82 3.64 2.32
CA ALA A 51 2.95 4.59 3.42
C ALA A 51 4.38 5.08 3.58
N LEU A 52 4.51 6.27 4.14
CA LEU A 52 5.78 6.91 4.47
C LEU A 52 5.78 7.27 5.97
N LEU A 53 6.65 6.63 6.74
CA LEU A 53 6.74 6.86 8.19
C LEU A 53 7.23 8.27 8.49
N GLY A 54 6.63 8.91 9.50
CA GLY A 54 7.06 10.23 10.00
C GLY A 54 6.68 11.41 9.10
N ALA A 55 5.90 11.18 8.03
CA ALA A 55 5.42 12.21 7.13
C ALA A 55 3.88 12.32 7.15
N THR A 56 3.39 13.49 6.75
CA THR A 56 1.98 13.75 6.45
C THR A 56 1.86 14.07 4.95
N LEU A 57 0.68 13.85 4.35
CA LEU A 57 0.44 14.25 2.97
C LEU A 57 0.61 15.77 2.86
N ASN A 58 1.54 16.23 2.04
CA ASN A 58 1.92 17.63 1.94
C ASN A 58 1.77 18.11 0.50
N GLY A 59 0.52 18.26 0.05
CA GLY A 59 0.19 18.54 -1.35
C GLY A 59 -0.41 17.33 -2.08
N GLY A 60 -0.49 16.17 -1.41
CA GLY A 60 -1.25 15.02 -1.87
C GLY A 60 -0.46 13.73 -1.77
N GLY A 61 -0.68 12.85 -2.73
CA GLY A 61 -0.06 11.55 -2.87
C GLY A 61 -0.77 10.87 -4.04
N GLN A 62 -0.13 9.91 -4.67
CA GLN A 62 -0.72 9.37 -5.90
C GLN A 62 -0.37 7.91 -6.11
N TRP A 63 -1.39 7.14 -6.51
CA TRP A 63 -1.21 5.87 -7.18
C TRP A 63 -1.43 6.04 -8.67
N ILE A 64 -0.49 5.57 -9.48
CA ILE A 64 -0.58 5.52 -10.94
C ILE A 64 -0.46 4.06 -11.36
N GLY A 65 -1.51 3.52 -11.95
CA GLY A 65 -1.51 2.19 -12.54
C GLY A 65 -1.20 2.21 -14.04
N PRO A 66 -1.28 1.05 -14.70
CA PRO A 66 -1.04 0.93 -16.15
C PRO A 66 -2.00 1.78 -17.00
N ASN A 67 -3.26 1.92 -16.55
CA ASN A 67 -4.27 2.78 -17.18
C ASN A 67 -4.33 4.21 -16.59
N GLY A 68 -3.25 4.68 -15.97
CA GLY A 68 -3.14 6.03 -15.41
C GLY A 68 -3.50 6.14 -13.93
N THR A 69 -3.79 7.36 -13.47
CA THR A 69 -4.04 7.67 -12.06
C THR A 69 -5.21 6.86 -11.50
N VAL A 70 -5.01 6.27 -10.32
CA VAL A 70 -6.08 5.66 -9.52
C VAL A 70 -6.65 6.75 -8.62
N PRO A 71 -7.93 7.12 -8.76
CA PRO A 71 -8.50 8.19 -7.96
C PRO A 71 -8.69 7.74 -6.51
N CYS A 72 -8.26 8.58 -5.57
CA CYS A 72 -8.45 8.35 -4.14
C CYS A 72 -9.76 8.98 -3.66
N ASP A 73 -10.51 8.26 -2.84
CA ASP A 73 -11.76 8.68 -2.18
C ASP A 73 -12.93 9.04 -3.12
N SER A 74 -12.74 8.97 -4.44
CA SER A 74 -13.81 9.19 -5.43
C SER A 74 -13.64 8.31 -6.67
N GLY A 75 -14.43 7.24 -6.78
CA GLY A 75 -14.48 6.41 -7.98
C GLY A 75 -13.40 5.34 -8.07
N ASN A 76 -13.09 4.91 -9.29
CA ASN A 76 -12.11 3.84 -9.56
C ASN A 76 -11.49 4.02 -10.95
N ASN A 77 -10.35 3.38 -11.19
CA ASN A 77 -9.75 3.21 -12.51
C ASN A 77 -9.49 1.72 -12.76
N VAL A 78 -10.11 1.15 -13.80
CA VAL A 78 -10.12 -0.29 -14.08
C VAL A 78 -10.47 -1.15 -12.84
N ASN A 79 -11.51 -0.74 -12.10
CA ASN A 79 -11.98 -1.34 -10.85
C ASN A 79 -11.04 -1.22 -9.63
N VAL A 80 -9.87 -0.60 -9.77
CA VAL A 80 -8.98 -0.29 -8.64
C VAL A 80 -9.40 1.04 -8.03
N GLN A 81 -9.57 1.05 -6.71
CA GLN A 81 -9.92 2.21 -5.92
C GLN A 81 -8.75 2.59 -5.02
N CYS A 82 -8.59 3.88 -4.75
CA CYS A 82 -7.66 4.37 -3.74
C CYS A 82 -8.43 4.97 -2.56
N THR A 83 -7.85 4.89 -1.36
CA THR A 83 -8.33 5.56 -0.14
C THR A 83 -7.19 6.27 0.55
N THR A 84 -7.50 7.43 1.14
CA THR A 84 -6.55 8.21 1.93
C THR A 84 -6.58 7.78 3.40
N GLY A 85 -5.43 7.39 3.93
CA GLY A 85 -5.25 7.03 5.34
C GLY A 85 -4.79 8.20 6.19
N LEU A 86 -4.52 7.92 7.47
CA LEU A 86 -3.87 8.86 8.38
C LEU A 86 -2.37 8.97 8.08
N GLY A 87 -1.80 10.18 8.24
CA GLY A 87 -0.41 10.46 7.88
C GLY A 87 -0.19 10.41 6.37
N ALA A 88 1.05 10.20 5.93
CA ALA A 88 1.36 9.92 4.52
C ALA A 88 1.06 8.45 4.19
N ASN A 89 -0.21 8.13 3.91
CA ASN A 89 -0.66 6.77 3.60
C ASN A 89 -1.76 6.79 2.55
N LEU A 90 -1.56 6.05 1.46
CA LEU A 90 -2.58 5.77 0.44
C LEU A 90 -2.70 4.27 0.21
N SER A 91 -3.94 3.78 0.17
CA SER A 91 -4.21 2.36 0.00
C SER A 91 -5.01 2.08 -1.26
N VAL A 92 -4.58 1.09 -2.07
CA VAL A 92 -5.34 0.61 -3.22
C VAL A 92 -5.98 -0.75 -2.95
N PHE A 93 -7.17 -0.95 -3.50
CA PHE A 93 -7.93 -2.19 -3.36
C PHE A 93 -8.93 -2.32 -4.50
N ILE A 94 -9.53 -3.51 -4.63
CA ILE A 94 -10.63 -3.77 -5.56
C ILE A 94 -11.86 -4.10 -4.73
N ASN A 95 -12.99 -3.46 -5.06
CA ASN A 95 -14.25 -3.74 -4.38
C ASN A 95 -14.93 -4.99 -4.98
N PRO A 96 -15.30 -6.01 -4.19
CA PRO A 96 -16.18 -7.07 -4.64
C PRO A 96 -17.54 -6.49 -5.10
N PRO A 97 -18.19 -7.08 -6.13
CA PRO A 97 -17.80 -8.28 -6.87
C PRO A 97 -16.84 -8.01 -8.04
N SER A 98 -16.31 -6.79 -8.20
CA SER A 98 -15.44 -6.40 -9.31
C SER A 98 -14.06 -7.05 -9.23
N TYR A 99 -13.39 -7.10 -10.38
CA TYR A 99 -12.07 -7.71 -10.57
C TYR A 99 -11.16 -6.78 -11.35
N LEU A 100 -9.85 -7.03 -11.30
CA LEU A 100 -8.90 -6.25 -12.08
C LEU A 100 -9.21 -6.43 -13.56
N GLY A 101 -9.54 -5.34 -14.26
CA GLY A 101 -9.72 -5.39 -15.71
C GLY A 101 -8.37 -5.56 -16.40
N ALA A 102 -8.38 -5.97 -17.68
CA ALA A 102 -7.17 -6.24 -18.44
C ALA A 102 -6.20 -5.05 -18.48
N ASP A 103 -6.72 -3.83 -18.62
CA ASP A 103 -5.91 -2.60 -18.68
C ASP A 103 -5.35 -2.17 -17.31
N GLY A 104 -5.78 -2.84 -16.24
CA GLY A 104 -5.26 -2.63 -14.89
C GLY A 104 -4.15 -3.61 -14.54
N ASP A 105 -3.90 -4.64 -15.35
CA ASP A 105 -2.84 -5.61 -15.07
C ASP A 105 -1.46 -4.99 -15.30
N GLY A 106 -0.62 -4.97 -14.25
CA GLY A 106 0.78 -4.60 -14.38
C GLY A 106 1.34 -3.78 -13.24
N TRP A 107 2.26 -2.87 -13.59
CA TRP A 107 3.00 -2.06 -12.62
C TRP A 107 2.21 -0.84 -12.17
N TYR A 108 2.12 -0.71 -10.85
CA TYR A 108 1.60 0.45 -10.15
C TYR A 108 2.73 1.18 -9.46
N LYS A 109 2.69 2.50 -9.52
CA LYS A 109 3.62 3.43 -8.89
C LYS A 109 2.88 4.21 -7.81
N CYS A 110 3.41 4.21 -6.58
CA CYS A 110 2.94 5.06 -5.50
C CYS A 110 3.96 6.16 -5.21
N CYS A 111 3.48 7.40 -5.03
CA CYS A 111 4.27 8.57 -4.70
C CYS A 111 3.78 9.23 -3.41
N LEU A 112 4.69 9.47 -2.46
CA LEU A 112 4.43 10.14 -1.18
C LEU A 112 5.64 10.99 -0.73
N PRO A 113 5.43 12.08 0.03
CA PRO A 113 4.15 12.62 0.50
C PRO A 113 3.53 13.65 -0.46
N THR A 114 4.01 13.69 -1.70
CA THR A 114 3.52 14.52 -2.81
C THR A 114 3.14 13.62 -3.98
N ASP A 115 2.53 14.20 -5.02
CA ASP A 115 2.17 13.46 -6.22
C ASP A 115 3.39 13.05 -7.07
N CYS A 116 3.16 12.24 -8.09
CA CYS A 116 4.24 11.70 -8.92
C CYS A 116 4.87 12.69 -9.91
N SER A 117 4.42 13.94 -9.96
CA SER A 117 5.03 15.00 -10.77
C SER A 117 6.17 15.70 -10.03
N ASP A 118 6.18 15.64 -8.70
CA ASP A 118 7.29 16.13 -7.88
C ASP A 118 8.52 15.22 -8.03
N PRO A 119 9.64 15.70 -8.58
CA PRO A 119 10.84 14.89 -8.78
C PRO A 119 11.52 14.48 -7.46
N ASN A 120 11.15 15.10 -6.33
CA ASN A 120 11.72 14.81 -5.01
C ASN A 120 10.82 13.90 -4.15
N THR A 121 9.67 13.46 -4.67
CA THR A 121 8.78 12.54 -3.95
C THR A 121 9.44 11.16 -3.77
N ASN A 122 9.09 10.46 -2.70
CA ASN A 122 9.46 9.06 -2.56
C ASN A 122 8.57 8.22 -3.47
N ILE A 123 9.14 7.17 -4.07
CA ILE A 123 8.45 6.31 -5.03
C ILE A 123 8.63 4.84 -4.64
N ILE A 124 7.54 4.08 -4.69
CA ILE A 124 7.56 2.63 -4.59
C ILE A 124 6.66 1.99 -5.64
N PHE A 125 7.06 0.83 -6.14
CA PHE A 125 6.35 0.09 -7.17
C PHE A 125 5.76 -1.20 -6.61
N ALA A 126 4.59 -1.57 -7.12
CA ALA A 126 3.94 -2.85 -6.90
C ALA A 126 3.45 -3.39 -8.24
N ASN A 127 3.54 -4.69 -8.47
CA ASN A 127 2.90 -5.32 -9.61
C ASN A 127 1.56 -5.92 -9.14
N ILE A 128 0.45 -5.41 -9.65
CA ILE A 128 -0.88 -5.94 -9.37
C ILE A 128 -1.37 -6.63 -10.64
N PHE A 129 -1.63 -7.93 -10.56
CA PHE A 129 -1.93 -8.73 -11.74
C PHE A 129 -3.19 -9.56 -11.57
N SER A 130 -3.88 -9.82 -12.67
CA SER A 130 -5.07 -10.65 -12.70
C SER A 130 -4.67 -12.11 -12.53
N LYS A 131 -5.03 -12.71 -11.39
CA LYS A 131 -4.84 -14.15 -11.22
C LYS A 131 -5.91 -14.87 -12.04
N ARG A 132 -5.49 -15.56 -13.11
CA ARG A 132 -6.39 -16.43 -13.90
C ARG A 132 -7.19 -17.32 -12.97
N ARG A 133 -8.51 -17.27 -13.13
CA ARG A 133 -9.45 -18.13 -12.43
C ARG A 133 -9.68 -19.33 -13.31
N LEU A 134 -9.38 -20.50 -12.76
CA LEU A 134 -9.80 -21.78 -13.32
C LEU A 134 -11.26 -22.02 -12.95
#